data_AF-A0A418ZP08-F1
#
_entry.id   AF-A0A418ZP08-F1
#
_cell.length_a   1.000
_cell.length_b   1.000
_cell.length_c   1.000
_cell.angle_alpha   90.00
_cell.angle_beta   90.00
_cell.angle_gamma   90.00
#
_symmetry.space_group_name_H-M   'P 1'
#
loop_
_entity.id
_entity.type
_entity.pdbx_description
1 polymer ?
#
loop_
_entity_poly.entity_id
_entity_poly.type
_entity_poly.pdbx_seq_one_letter_code
_entity_poly.pdbx_strand_id
1 'polypeptide(L)'
;MTQADTPDQGPGDRATGVLRRMLHQRAQAKVGQGGAPQLPAPPPTTPARAAATAIGRAADRLYQLPLRALSVRPGAVTLAELPEILPELPLVAVLQGPGDLLGAIVLCPQAVAALVEWQALGRVTNRGLERRRPTRSDAMLCADFINAFLADLPAEMEGVEGFEAIGGYHFVTHLDDPRPLTLMLEDRPYRSLDFDLAMGTGETREGRILLALPQPAQASRPRPAA
;
A
#
# COMPACT_ATOMS: atom_id res chain seq x y z
N MET A 1 25.74 -14.16 78.20
CA MET A 1 24.42 -13.55 77.91
C MET A 1 24.48 -12.98 76.50
N THR A 2 23.61 -13.47 75.61
CA THR A 2 23.01 -12.74 74.46
C THR A 2 23.95 -12.37 73.30
N GLN A 3 23.63 -12.46 72.00
CA GLN A 3 22.71 -13.21 71.13
C GLN A 3 23.22 -12.94 69.70
N ALA A 4 22.90 -13.83 68.78
CA ALA A 4 23.25 -13.81 67.37
C ALA A 4 22.85 -12.53 66.64
N ASP A 5 23.53 -12.24 65.53
CA ASP A 5 22.88 -11.66 64.37
C ASP A 5 23.48 -12.21 63.07
N THR A 6 22.61 -12.69 62.21
CA THR A 6 22.85 -13.15 60.84
C THR A 6 21.62 -12.76 60.04
N PRO A 7 21.78 -12.14 58.86
CA PRO A 7 20.81 -12.28 57.79
C PRO A 7 21.52 -12.91 56.58
N ASP A 8 21.11 -14.11 56.18
CA ASP A 8 19.95 -14.42 55.32
C ASP A 8 20.33 -14.38 53.82
N GLN A 9 20.73 -15.54 53.29
CA GLN A 9 20.86 -15.80 51.85
C GLN A 9 19.65 -16.61 51.40
N GLY A 10 18.69 -15.93 50.76
CA GLY A 10 17.42 -16.52 50.34
C GLY A 10 17.52 -17.59 49.23
N PRO A 11 16.45 -18.38 49.01
CA PRO A 11 16.48 -19.61 48.20
C PRO A 11 16.48 -19.42 46.67
N GLY A 12 16.70 -18.19 46.16
CA GLY A 12 16.43 -17.81 44.77
C GLY A 12 17.49 -18.23 43.74
N ASP A 13 18.69 -18.65 44.16
CA ASP A 13 19.83 -18.76 43.23
C ASP A 13 19.96 -20.15 42.57
N ARG A 14 19.36 -21.19 43.15
CA ARG A 14 19.47 -22.56 42.63
C ARG A 14 18.55 -22.84 41.44
N ALA A 15 17.35 -22.24 41.38
CA ALA A 15 16.40 -22.48 40.29
C ALA A 15 16.85 -21.83 38.96
N THR A 16 17.50 -20.66 39.05
CA THR A 16 18.02 -19.91 37.90
C THR A 16 19.16 -20.67 37.21
N GLY A 17 20.00 -21.37 37.97
CA GLY A 17 21.09 -22.20 37.44
C GLY A 17 20.61 -23.41 36.63
N VAL A 18 19.51 -24.06 37.05
CA VAL A 18 18.99 -25.25 36.38
C VAL A 18 18.30 -24.90 35.06
N LEU A 19 17.51 -23.81 35.03
CA LEU A 19 16.86 -23.34 33.80
C LEU A 19 17.90 -22.90 32.76
N ARG A 20 18.95 -22.17 33.19
CA ARG A 20 20.05 -21.75 32.31
C ARG A 20 20.82 -22.95 31.77
N ARG A 21 21.00 -24.01 32.58
CA ARG A 21 21.65 -25.26 32.16
C ARG A 21 20.79 -26.04 31.14
N MET A 22 19.47 -26.12 31.35
CA MET A 22 18.55 -26.78 30.41
C MET A 22 18.44 -26.04 29.07
N LEU A 23 18.47 -24.70 29.07
CA LEU A 23 18.48 -23.89 27.85
C LEU A 23 19.77 -24.09 27.03
N HIS A 24 20.93 -24.14 27.68
CA HIS A 24 22.20 -24.42 27.00
C HIS A 24 22.26 -25.86 26.47
N GLN A 25 21.78 -26.85 27.22
CA GLN A 25 21.72 -28.24 26.75
C GLN A 25 20.78 -28.40 25.54
N ARG A 26 19.62 -27.73 25.53
CA ARG A 26 18.70 -27.73 24.37
C ARG A 26 19.27 -27.02 23.15
N ALA A 27 20.00 -25.92 23.35
CA ALA A 27 20.68 -25.20 22.27
C ALA A 27 21.76 -26.08 21.62
N GLN A 28 22.58 -26.76 22.44
CA GLN A 28 23.62 -27.66 21.93
C GLN A 28 23.06 -28.93 21.29
N ALA A 29 21.96 -29.49 21.83
CA ALA A 29 21.29 -30.66 21.23
C ALA A 29 20.69 -30.35 19.84
N LYS A 30 20.22 -29.12 19.60
CA LYS A 30 19.77 -28.67 18.27
C LYS A 30 20.93 -28.47 17.29
N VAL A 31 22.08 -27.98 17.76
CA VAL A 31 23.27 -27.77 16.92
C VAL A 31 23.92 -29.09 16.51
N GLY A 32 23.87 -30.13 17.35
CA GLY A 32 24.39 -31.47 17.03
C GLY A 32 23.64 -32.23 15.93
N GLN A 33 22.49 -31.74 15.46
CA GLN A 33 21.70 -32.35 14.37
C GLN A 33 21.87 -31.66 13.01
N GLY A 34 22.85 -30.77 12.84
CA GLY A 34 23.18 -30.18 11.54
C GLY A 34 22.11 -29.27 10.92
N GLY A 35 21.01 -29.00 11.63
CA GLY A 35 20.00 -28.05 11.22
C GLY A 35 20.45 -26.64 11.57
N ALA A 36 20.78 -25.83 10.55
CA ALA A 36 20.86 -24.39 10.73
C ALA A 36 19.57 -23.90 11.41
N PRO A 37 19.63 -22.93 12.35
CA PRO A 37 18.42 -22.36 12.93
C PRO A 37 17.55 -21.81 11.79
N GLN A 38 16.46 -22.52 11.49
CA GLN A 38 15.48 -22.09 10.50
C GLN A 38 14.96 -20.73 10.96
N LEU A 39 15.34 -19.66 10.25
CA LEU A 39 14.75 -18.35 10.53
C LEU A 39 13.22 -18.49 10.42
N PRO A 40 12.44 -17.83 11.30
CA PRO A 40 11.00 -17.77 11.14
C PRO A 40 10.69 -17.37 9.70
N ALA A 41 9.81 -18.12 9.03
CA ALA A 41 9.38 -17.76 7.70
C ALA A 41 8.85 -16.31 7.72
N PRO A 42 9.23 -15.46 6.75
CA PRO A 42 8.72 -14.10 6.71
C PRO A 42 7.18 -14.15 6.70
N PRO A 43 6.51 -13.24 7.43
CA PRO A 43 5.05 -13.20 7.46
C PRO A 43 4.52 -13.05 6.02
N PRO A 44 3.36 -13.65 5.71
CA PRO A 44 2.79 -13.59 4.36
C PRO A 44 2.58 -12.14 3.94
N THR A 45 2.85 -11.85 2.67
CA THR A 45 2.65 -10.53 2.09
C THR A 45 1.16 -10.17 2.14
N THR A 46 0.84 -9.09 2.84
CA THR A 46 -0.53 -8.56 2.84
C THR A 46 -0.71 -7.59 1.66
N PRO A 47 -1.94 -7.47 1.11
CA PRO A 47 -2.17 -6.53 0.00
C PRO A 47 -1.80 -5.09 0.37
N ALA A 48 -2.10 -4.67 1.61
CA ALA A 48 -1.73 -3.34 2.10
C ALA A 48 -0.21 -3.11 2.07
N ARG A 49 0.59 -4.10 2.49
CA ARG A 49 2.05 -3.99 2.50
C ARG A 49 2.63 -4.01 1.09
N ALA A 50 2.15 -4.90 0.22
CA ALA A 50 2.53 -4.96 -1.19
C ALA A 50 2.28 -3.62 -1.89
N ALA A 51 1.07 -3.08 -1.73
CA ALA A 51 0.67 -1.80 -2.30
C ALA A 51 1.54 -0.64 -1.79
N ALA A 52 1.82 -0.59 -0.49
CA ALA A 52 2.71 0.40 0.11
C ALA A 52 4.14 0.31 -0.47
N THR A 53 4.67 -0.89 -0.66
CA THR A 53 5.98 -1.09 -1.29
C THR A 53 5.97 -0.60 -2.74
N ALA A 54 4.95 -0.96 -3.52
CA ALA A 54 4.86 -0.59 -4.93
C ALA A 54 4.81 0.94 -5.13
N ILE A 55 3.97 1.65 -4.37
CA ILE A 55 3.84 3.11 -4.51
C ILE A 55 5.09 3.86 -4.03
N GLY A 56 5.71 3.40 -2.94
CA GLY A 56 6.97 3.94 -2.45
C GLY A 56 8.12 3.72 -3.43
N ARG A 57 8.21 2.51 -4.01
CA ARG A 57 9.22 2.17 -5.03
C ARG A 57 9.07 3.02 -6.28
N ALA A 58 7.84 3.23 -6.75
CA ALA A 58 7.59 4.08 -7.92
C ALA A 58 8.04 5.53 -7.69
N ALA A 59 7.72 6.10 -6.51
CA ALA A 59 8.15 7.45 -6.13
C ALA A 59 9.67 7.58 -6.02
N ASP A 60 10.32 6.61 -5.37
CA ASP A 60 11.77 6.58 -5.21
C ASP A 60 12.47 6.43 -6.57
N ARG A 61 12.07 5.46 -7.38
CA ARG A 61 12.68 5.17 -8.68
C ARG A 61 12.59 6.33 -9.67
N LEU A 62 11.44 7.02 -9.73
CA LEU A 62 11.25 8.11 -10.68
C LEU A 62 11.89 9.42 -10.22
N TYR A 63 11.72 9.78 -8.96
CA TYR A 63 12.00 11.15 -8.50
C TYR A 63 12.89 11.21 -7.27
N GLN A 64 13.33 10.06 -6.74
CA GLN A 64 13.97 9.95 -5.41
C GLN A 64 13.12 10.66 -4.34
N LEU A 65 11.79 10.62 -4.51
CA LEU A 65 10.83 11.26 -3.63
C LEU A 65 10.63 10.37 -2.39
N PRO A 66 10.91 10.86 -1.17
CA PRO A 66 10.53 10.15 0.03
C PRO A 66 9.01 10.18 0.17
N LEU A 67 8.41 9.03 -0.08
CA LEU A 67 6.99 8.79 0.05
C LEU A 67 6.77 7.66 1.05
N ARG A 68 6.01 7.94 2.10
CA ARG A 68 5.65 6.96 3.14
C ARG A 68 4.15 6.73 3.11
N ALA A 69 3.72 5.49 2.95
CA ALA A 69 2.34 5.12 3.22
C ALA A 69 2.08 5.17 4.72
N LEU A 70 1.17 6.05 5.15
CA LEU A 70 0.68 6.14 6.51
C LEU A 70 -0.36 5.04 6.77
N SER A 71 -1.22 4.79 5.79
CA SER A 71 -2.15 3.68 5.80
C SER A 71 -2.45 3.22 4.38
N VAL A 72 -2.74 1.93 4.21
CA VAL A 72 -3.28 1.38 2.97
C VAL A 72 -4.46 0.48 3.31
N ARG A 73 -5.60 0.75 2.69
CA ARG A 73 -6.87 0.02 2.89
C ARG A 73 -7.27 -0.68 1.59
N PRO A 74 -6.97 -1.99 1.47
CA PRO A 74 -7.55 -2.82 0.42
C PRO A 74 -9.06 -2.97 0.62
N GLY A 75 -9.81 -3.00 -0.47
CA GLY A 75 -11.25 -3.18 -0.42
C GLY A 75 -11.86 -3.51 -1.77
N ALA A 76 -13.17 -3.42 -1.82
CA ALA A 76 -13.95 -3.45 -3.05
C ALA A 76 -14.98 -2.33 -3.01
N VAL A 77 -15.30 -1.78 -4.18
CA VAL A 77 -16.27 -0.71 -4.35
C VAL A 77 -17.11 -1.02 -5.58
N THR A 78 -18.41 -0.79 -5.50
CA THR A 78 -19.31 -0.87 -6.65
C THR A 78 -19.20 0.38 -7.51
N LEU A 79 -19.69 0.33 -8.75
CA LEU A 79 -19.74 1.51 -9.61
C LEU A 79 -20.55 2.66 -8.99
N ALA A 80 -21.62 2.33 -8.25
CA ALA A 80 -22.49 3.29 -7.59
C ALA A 80 -21.83 3.97 -6.37
N GLU A 81 -21.00 3.25 -5.62
CA GLU A 81 -20.30 3.79 -4.44
C GLU A 81 -19.06 4.61 -4.81
N LEU A 82 -18.48 4.37 -5.99
CA LEU A 82 -17.22 4.99 -6.40
C LEU A 82 -17.23 6.54 -6.35
N PRO A 83 -18.28 7.24 -6.83
CA PRO A 83 -18.35 8.71 -6.72
C PRO A 83 -18.45 9.22 -5.28
N GLU A 84 -19.03 8.44 -4.37
CA GLU A 84 -19.27 8.84 -2.98
C GLU A 84 -18.00 8.84 -2.13
N ILE A 85 -16.99 8.05 -2.52
CA ILE A 85 -15.73 7.91 -1.78
C ILE A 85 -14.60 8.82 -2.29
N LEU A 86 -14.84 9.56 -3.39
CA LEU A 86 -13.84 10.44 -4.00
C LEU A 86 -13.51 11.62 -3.07
N PRO A 87 -12.23 12.04 -2.97
CA PRO A 87 -11.88 13.24 -2.23
C PRO A 87 -12.42 14.50 -2.92
N GLU A 88 -12.50 15.61 -2.18
CA GLU A 88 -12.91 16.90 -2.76
C GLU A 88 -11.94 17.38 -3.83
N LEU A 89 -12.49 17.88 -4.94
CA LEU A 89 -11.75 18.41 -6.11
C LEU A 89 -10.64 17.46 -6.60
N PRO A 90 -10.94 16.18 -6.85
CA PRO A 90 -9.92 15.21 -7.17
C PRO A 90 -9.34 15.45 -8.56
N LEU A 91 -8.10 14.99 -8.77
CA LEU A 91 -7.63 14.63 -10.10
C LEU A 91 -8.09 13.20 -10.38
N VAL A 92 -8.92 13.02 -11.40
CA VAL A 92 -9.40 11.70 -11.83
C VAL A 92 -8.66 11.31 -13.11
N ALA A 93 -7.91 10.22 -13.05
CA ALA A 93 -7.22 9.64 -14.19
C ALA A 93 -7.88 8.31 -14.58
N VAL A 94 -8.18 8.17 -15.86
CA VAL A 94 -8.72 6.95 -16.46
C VAL A 94 -7.56 6.04 -16.84
N LEU A 95 -7.70 4.78 -16.45
CA LEU A 95 -6.74 3.72 -16.73
C LEU A 95 -7.33 2.73 -17.73
N GLN A 96 -6.52 2.21 -18.63
CA GLN A 96 -6.91 1.11 -19.52
C GLN A 96 -6.01 -0.09 -19.25
N GLY A 97 -6.65 -1.24 -19.06
CA GLY A 97 -6.00 -2.52 -18.82
C GLY A 97 -6.25 -3.54 -19.92
N PRO A 98 -5.92 -4.82 -19.65
CA PRO A 98 -6.15 -5.92 -20.58
C PRO A 98 -7.62 -6.05 -20.98
N GLY A 99 -7.87 -6.31 -22.27
CA GLY A 99 -9.23 -6.45 -22.80
C GLY A 99 -10.03 -5.15 -22.82
N ASP A 100 -9.35 -4.00 -22.93
CA ASP A 100 -9.92 -2.65 -22.92
C ASP A 100 -10.72 -2.30 -21.66
N LEU A 101 -10.52 -3.07 -20.59
CA LEU A 101 -11.15 -2.82 -19.30
C LEU A 101 -10.65 -1.49 -18.72
N LEU A 102 -11.60 -0.64 -18.36
CA LEU A 102 -11.31 0.65 -17.76
C LEU A 102 -11.27 0.56 -16.24
N GLY A 103 -10.32 1.29 -15.66
CA GLY A 103 -10.21 1.55 -14.23
C GLY A 103 -9.96 3.03 -13.98
N ALA A 104 -9.74 3.39 -12.72
CA ALA A 104 -9.43 4.76 -12.33
C ALA A 104 -8.37 4.82 -11.24
N ILE A 105 -7.55 5.86 -11.29
CA ILE A 105 -6.78 6.31 -10.13
C ILE A 105 -7.13 7.76 -9.84
N VAL A 106 -7.33 8.04 -8.56
CA VAL A 106 -7.83 9.33 -8.09
C VAL A 106 -6.86 9.88 -7.07
N LEU A 107 -6.34 11.08 -7.34
CA LEU A 107 -5.40 11.76 -6.47
C LEU A 107 -6.10 12.98 -5.87
N CYS A 108 -6.03 13.15 -4.55
CA CYS A 108 -6.51 14.39 -3.95
C CYS A 108 -5.58 15.57 -4.32
N PRO A 109 -6.04 16.84 -4.21
CA PRO A 109 -5.23 18.01 -4.50
C PRO A 109 -3.87 18.05 -3.78
N GLN A 110 -3.80 17.52 -2.55
CA GLN A 110 -2.57 17.47 -1.77
C GLN A 110 -1.53 16.52 -2.37
N ALA A 111 -1.97 15.36 -2.87
CA ALA A 111 -1.08 14.41 -3.53
C ALA A 111 -0.55 14.96 -4.86
N VAL A 112 -1.44 15.59 -5.65
CA VAL A 112 -1.04 16.26 -6.90
C VAL A 112 -0.03 17.37 -6.62
N ALA A 113 -0.30 18.25 -5.65
CA ALA A 113 0.60 19.34 -5.31
C ALA A 113 1.96 18.84 -4.82
N ALA A 114 2.01 17.79 -3.99
CA ALA A 114 3.27 17.21 -3.53
C ALA A 114 4.12 16.69 -4.70
N LEU A 115 3.52 15.96 -5.65
CA LEU A 115 4.22 15.45 -6.83
C LEU A 115 4.72 16.59 -7.72
N VAL A 116 3.90 17.61 -7.96
CA VAL A 116 4.26 18.78 -8.79
C VAL A 116 5.35 19.62 -8.12
N GLU A 117 5.21 19.95 -6.83
CA GLU A 117 6.22 20.71 -6.08
C GLU A 117 7.55 19.96 -6.03
N TRP A 118 7.54 18.64 -5.83
CA TRP A 118 8.76 17.87 -5.81
C TRP A 118 9.47 17.89 -7.18
N GLN A 119 8.73 17.67 -8.27
CA GLN A 119 9.30 17.72 -9.62
C GLN A 119 9.82 19.11 -9.99
N ALA A 120 9.11 20.17 -9.58
CA ALA A 120 9.46 21.54 -9.95
C ALA A 120 10.51 22.19 -9.03
N LEU A 121 10.51 21.87 -7.73
CA LEU A 121 11.29 22.55 -6.70
C LEU A 121 12.27 21.64 -5.96
N GLY A 122 12.17 20.32 -6.12
CA GLY A 122 12.97 19.34 -5.37
C GLY A 122 12.59 19.21 -3.89
N ARG A 123 11.47 19.81 -3.48
CA ARG A 123 10.95 19.76 -2.10
C ARG A 123 9.45 19.96 -2.10
N VAL A 124 8.79 19.37 -1.10
CA VAL A 124 7.40 19.66 -0.78
C VAL A 124 7.34 20.87 0.15
N THR A 125 6.31 21.71 0.00
CA THR A 125 6.08 22.86 0.89
C THR A 125 4.88 22.61 1.79
N ASN A 126 4.80 23.28 2.93
CA ASN A 126 3.60 23.29 3.78
C ASN A 126 2.65 24.45 3.45
N ARG A 127 2.78 25.06 2.27
CA ARG A 127 1.90 26.15 1.84
C ARG A 127 0.49 25.58 1.65
N GLY A 128 -0.50 26.28 2.22
CA GLY A 128 -1.91 25.97 1.97
C GLY A 128 -2.23 25.99 0.49
N LEU A 129 -3.00 25.02 0.02
CA LEU A 129 -3.41 24.94 -1.37
C LEU A 129 -4.61 25.84 -1.62
N GLU A 130 -4.57 26.55 -2.73
CA GLU A 130 -5.74 27.22 -3.26
C GLU A 130 -6.79 26.18 -3.65
N ARG A 131 -8.06 26.45 -3.37
CA ARG A 131 -9.19 25.59 -3.75
C ARG A 131 -9.41 25.68 -5.26
N ARG A 132 -8.62 24.94 -6.03
CA ARG A 132 -8.76 24.79 -7.48
C ARG A 132 -8.87 23.31 -7.86
N ARG A 133 -9.55 23.04 -8.97
CA ARG A 133 -9.48 21.70 -9.59
C ARG A 133 -8.10 21.50 -10.21
N PRO A 134 -7.50 20.31 -10.05
CA PRO A 134 -6.35 19.92 -10.85
C PRO A 134 -6.67 20.01 -12.34
N THR A 135 -5.70 20.49 -13.10
CA THR A 135 -5.83 20.75 -14.54
C THR A 135 -5.30 19.58 -15.36
N ARG A 136 -5.53 19.62 -16.67
CA ARG A 136 -4.88 18.71 -17.62
C ARG A 136 -3.35 18.70 -17.45
N SER A 137 -2.73 19.86 -17.24
CA SER A 137 -1.28 19.96 -17.03
C SER A 137 -0.84 19.24 -15.76
N ASP A 138 -1.58 19.39 -14.66
CA ASP A 138 -1.31 18.64 -13.42
C ASP A 138 -1.43 17.12 -13.67
N ALA A 139 -2.41 16.67 -14.46
CA ALA A 139 -2.57 15.25 -14.80
C ALA A 139 -1.40 14.71 -15.62
N MET A 140 -0.88 15.47 -16.58
CA MET A 140 0.30 15.06 -17.35
C MET A 140 1.54 14.96 -16.45
N LEU A 141 1.69 15.85 -15.47
CA LEU A 141 2.80 15.78 -14.49
C LEU A 141 2.69 14.57 -13.54
N CYS A 142 1.48 14.02 -13.34
CA CYS A 142 1.27 12.82 -12.53
C CYS A 142 1.30 11.52 -13.35
N ALA A 143 1.25 11.58 -14.69
CA ALA A 143 1.07 10.39 -15.54
C ALA A 143 2.23 9.39 -15.40
N ASP A 144 3.47 9.86 -15.37
CA ASP A 144 4.64 8.98 -15.23
C ASP A 144 4.66 8.26 -13.88
N PHE A 145 4.33 8.98 -12.80
CA PHE A 145 4.16 8.40 -11.47
C PHE A 145 3.08 7.31 -11.44
N ILE A 146 1.91 7.61 -12.01
CA ILE A 146 0.80 6.66 -12.10
C ILE A 146 1.24 5.41 -12.86
N ASN A 147 1.87 5.58 -14.03
CA ASN A 147 2.32 4.46 -14.85
C ASN A 147 3.40 3.62 -14.15
N ALA A 148 4.38 4.24 -13.49
CA ALA A 148 5.40 3.52 -12.75
C ALA A 148 4.81 2.74 -11.56
N PHE A 149 3.86 3.34 -10.83
CA PHE A 149 3.14 2.66 -9.76
C PHE A 149 2.37 1.45 -10.29
N LEU A 150 1.60 1.61 -11.37
CA LEU A 150 0.84 0.52 -11.99
C LEU A 150 1.73 -0.58 -12.58
N ALA A 151 2.94 -0.23 -13.02
CA ALA A 151 3.93 -1.20 -13.50
C ALA A 151 4.58 -2.01 -12.38
N ASP A 152 4.84 -1.38 -11.22
CA ASP A 152 5.51 -2.03 -10.08
C ASP A 152 4.51 -2.86 -9.23
N LEU A 153 3.23 -2.46 -9.21
CA LEU A 153 2.19 -3.06 -8.37
C LEU A 153 1.98 -4.58 -8.55
N PRO A 154 1.95 -5.15 -9.77
CA PRO A 154 1.69 -6.57 -9.96
C PRO A 154 2.77 -7.47 -9.37
N ALA A 155 4.03 -7.04 -9.44
CA ALA A 155 5.15 -7.79 -8.89
C ALA A 155 5.08 -7.85 -7.35
N GLU A 156 4.64 -6.77 -6.72
CA GLU A 156 4.46 -6.74 -5.25
C GLU A 156 3.21 -7.53 -4.80
N MET A 157 2.20 -7.64 -5.66
CA MET A 157 0.94 -8.33 -5.40
C MET A 157 0.98 -9.83 -5.75
N GLU A 158 2.14 -10.35 -6.17
CA GLU A 158 2.27 -11.77 -6.52
C GLU A 158 1.92 -12.68 -5.32
N GLY A 159 1.00 -13.61 -5.55
CA GLY A 159 0.53 -14.54 -4.51
C GLY A 159 -0.45 -13.94 -3.48
N VAL A 160 -0.88 -12.68 -3.66
CA VAL A 160 -1.90 -12.05 -2.80
C VAL A 160 -3.30 -12.36 -3.32
N GLU A 161 -4.09 -13.08 -2.52
CA GLU A 161 -5.45 -13.48 -2.88
C GLU A 161 -6.36 -12.27 -3.17
N GLY A 162 -7.13 -12.36 -4.25
CA GLY A 162 -8.04 -11.33 -4.74
C GLY A 162 -7.39 -10.29 -5.65
N PHE A 163 -6.06 -10.30 -5.80
CA PHE A 163 -5.29 -9.32 -6.58
C PHE A 163 -4.59 -9.92 -7.83
N GLU A 164 -5.01 -11.10 -8.28
CA GLU A 164 -4.37 -11.91 -9.32
C GLU A 164 -4.42 -11.30 -10.74
N ALA A 165 -5.17 -10.21 -10.94
CA ALA A 165 -5.36 -9.54 -12.23
C ALA A 165 -5.23 -8.00 -12.12
N ILE A 166 -4.25 -7.54 -11.34
CA ILE A 166 -3.98 -6.12 -11.11
C ILE A 166 -3.01 -5.49 -12.14
N GLY A 167 -2.41 -6.30 -13.03
CA GLY A 167 -1.42 -5.85 -14.00
C GLY A 167 -1.98 -5.41 -15.35
N GLY A 168 -1.12 -4.73 -16.12
CA GLY A 168 -1.39 -4.30 -17.50
C GLY A 168 -2.16 -3.00 -17.63
N TYR A 169 -2.42 -2.29 -16.52
CA TYR A 169 -3.07 -0.99 -16.55
C TYR A 169 -2.07 0.15 -16.78
N HIS A 170 -2.49 1.14 -17.55
CA HIS A 170 -1.73 2.36 -17.78
C HIS A 170 -2.66 3.57 -17.90
N PHE A 171 -2.11 4.76 -17.64
CA PHE A 171 -2.79 6.04 -17.80
C PHE A 171 -3.17 6.29 -19.26
N VAL A 172 -4.42 6.68 -19.51
CA VAL A 172 -4.90 7.05 -20.85
C VAL A 172 -5.25 8.53 -20.93
N THR A 173 -6.08 9.02 -20.00
CA THR A 173 -6.57 10.40 -20.02
C THR A 173 -6.97 10.84 -18.62
N HIS A 174 -7.21 12.14 -18.45
CA HIS A 174 -7.82 12.71 -17.25
C HIS A 174 -9.28 13.10 -17.51
N LEU A 175 -10.05 13.21 -16.44
CA LEU A 175 -11.38 13.79 -16.45
C LEU A 175 -11.38 15.12 -15.68
N ASP A 176 -11.93 16.18 -16.26
CA ASP A 176 -12.09 17.49 -15.59
C ASP A 176 -13.18 17.46 -14.50
N ASP A 177 -14.10 16.50 -14.62
CA ASP A 177 -15.21 16.25 -13.70
C ASP A 177 -15.28 14.74 -13.40
N PRO A 178 -15.53 14.31 -12.15
CA PRO A 178 -15.70 12.90 -11.82
C PRO A 178 -16.99 12.27 -12.39
N ARG A 179 -18.03 13.07 -12.71
CA ARG A 179 -19.35 12.56 -13.12
C ARG A 179 -19.33 11.63 -14.36
N PRO A 180 -18.54 11.89 -15.42
CA PRO A 180 -18.45 11.00 -16.57
C PRO A 180 -17.82 9.64 -16.25
N LEU A 181 -17.09 9.51 -15.12
CA LEU A 181 -16.40 8.28 -14.76
C LEU A 181 -17.37 7.09 -14.71
N THR A 182 -18.55 7.27 -14.13
CA THR A 182 -19.55 6.19 -14.00
C THR A 182 -20.17 5.78 -15.33
N LEU A 183 -20.09 6.62 -16.36
CA LEU A 183 -20.60 6.31 -17.70
C LEU A 183 -19.57 5.54 -18.54
N MET A 184 -18.28 5.67 -18.20
CA MET A 184 -17.18 5.01 -18.91
C MET A 184 -16.90 3.62 -18.34
N LEU A 185 -17.05 3.47 -17.03
CA LEU A 185 -16.78 2.25 -16.30
C LEU A 185 -17.94 1.24 -16.48
N GLU A 186 -17.59 -0.04 -16.60
CA GLU A 186 -18.58 -1.12 -16.65
C GLU A 186 -19.28 -1.29 -15.29
N ASP A 187 -20.55 -1.66 -15.29
CA ASP A 187 -21.32 -1.96 -14.08
C ASP A 187 -20.90 -3.30 -13.47
N ARG A 188 -19.84 -3.27 -12.68
CA ARG A 188 -19.24 -4.41 -12.01
C ARG A 188 -18.52 -4.00 -10.72
N PRO A 189 -18.16 -4.94 -9.84
CA PRO A 189 -17.31 -4.64 -8.70
C PRO A 189 -15.89 -4.24 -9.11
N TYR A 190 -15.34 -3.25 -8.42
CA TYR A 190 -13.95 -2.79 -8.55
C TYR A 190 -13.19 -3.16 -7.28
N ARG A 191 -11.96 -3.66 -7.42
CA ARG A 191 -11.00 -3.71 -6.30
C ARG A 191 -10.47 -2.32 -6.06
N SER A 192 -10.42 -1.94 -4.80
CA SER A 192 -9.89 -0.64 -4.38
C SER A 192 -8.64 -0.79 -3.53
N LEU A 193 -7.69 0.14 -3.73
CA LEU A 193 -6.61 0.41 -2.79
C LEU A 193 -6.66 1.89 -2.44
N ASP A 194 -6.98 2.20 -1.18
CA ASP A 194 -7.01 3.55 -0.66
C ASP A 194 -5.77 3.82 0.19
N PHE A 195 -5.02 4.85 -0.17
CA PHE A 195 -3.72 5.19 0.40
C PHE A 195 -3.81 6.54 1.11
N ASP A 196 -3.41 6.57 2.38
CA ASP A 196 -2.99 7.81 3.04
C ASP A 196 -1.46 7.86 3.02
N LEU A 197 -0.91 8.96 2.52
CA LEU A 197 0.52 9.10 2.21
C LEU A 197 1.09 10.36 2.86
N ALA A 198 2.35 10.31 3.28
CA ALA A 198 3.15 11.48 3.58
C ALA A 198 4.30 11.58 2.58
N MET A 199 4.48 12.74 1.96
CA MET A 199 5.47 12.99 0.91
C MET A 199 6.41 14.14 1.30
N GLY A 200 7.73 13.91 1.20
CA GLY A 200 8.79 14.87 1.51
C GLY A 200 9.82 14.35 2.54
N THR A 201 10.99 14.99 2.59
CA THR A 201 12.10 14.67 3.52
C THR A 201 12.08 15.49 4.81
N GLY A 202 11.53 16.71 4.79
CA GLY A 202 11.53 17.67 5.90
C GLY A 202 10.13 18.18 6.19
N GLU A 203 9.69 19.22 5.48
CA GLU A 203 8.26 19.50 5.37
C GLU A 203 7.61 18.34 4.61
N THR A 204 6.56 17.76 5.20
CA THR A 204 5.79 16.68 4.59
C THR A 204 4.38 17.14 4.29
N ARG A 205 3.85 16.75 3.14
CA ARG A 205 2.44 16.94 2.80
C ARG A 205 1.73 15.59 2.85
N GLU A 206 0.62 15.56 3.58
CA GLU A 206 -0.25 14.40 3.61
C GLU A 206 -1.23 14.44 2.45
N GLY A 207 -1.43 13.31 1.78
CA GLY A 207 -2.30 13.18 0.63
C GLY A 207 -2.96 11.82 0.56
N ARG A 208 -4.04 11.74 -0.23
CA ARG A 208 -4.82 10.54 -0.45
C ARG A 208 -4.80 10.15 -1.91
N ILE A 209 -4.63 8.85 -2.17
CA ILE A 209 -4.73 8.26 -3.51
C ILE A 209 -5.68 7.06 -3.43
N LEU A 210 -6.61 6.95 -4.38
CA LEU A 210 -7.50 5.81 -4.52
C LEU A 210 -7.27 5.17 -5.89
N LEU A 211 -6.90 3.90 -5.91
CA LEU A 211 -6.91 3.08 -7.12
C LEU A 211 -8.18 2.22 -7.13
N ALA A 212 -8.88 2.18 -8.25
CA ALA A 212 -10.04 1.31 -8.48
C ALA A 212 -9.88 0.57 -9.82
N LEU A 213 -9.76 -0.75 -9.77
CA LEU A 213 -9.59 -1.60 -10.96
C LEU A 213 -10.67 -2.68 -11.01
N PRO A 214 -11.23 -2.99 -12.19
CA PRO A 214 -12.34 -3.94 -12.29
C PRO A 214 -11.93 -5.32 -11.77
N GLN A 215 -12.84 -5.99 -11.07
CA GLN A 215 -12.68 -7.38 -10.70
C GLN A 215 -12.96 -8.28 -11.91
N PRO A 216 -12.19 -9.38 -12.11
CA PRO A 216 -12.51 -10.37 -13.12
C PRO A 216 -13.94 -10.84 -12.90
N ALA A 217 -14.67 -11.03 -13.99
CA ALA A 217 -16.01 -11.60 -13.87
C ALA A 217 -15.80 -13.01 -13.30
N GLN A 218 -16.47 -13.35 -12.21
CA GLN A 218 -16.64 -14.76 -11.89
C GLN A 218 -17.39 -15.36 -13.08
N ALA A 219 -16.74 -16.24 -13.83
CA ALA A 219 -17.36 -16.89 -14.97
C ALA A 219 -18.56 -17.70 -14.48
N SER A 220 -19.76 -17.13 -14.59
CA SER A 220 -20.99 -17.87 -14.35
C SER A 220 -21.19 -18.77 -15.56
N ARG A 221 -21.06 -20.08 -15.33
CA ARG A 221 -21.38 -21.10 -16.34
C ARG A 221 -22.89 -21.10 -16.57
N PRO A 222 -23.41 -20.92 -17.79
CA PRO A 222 -24.77 -21.36 -18.06
C PRO A 222 -24.76 -22.89 -18.16
N ARG A 223 -25.55 -23.58 -17.34
CA ARG A 223 -26.10 -24.92 -17.66
C ARG A 223 -27.24 -25.30 -16.69
N PRO A 224 -28.27 -26.04 -17.15
CA PRO A 224 -28.52 -26.56 -18.49
C PRO A 224 -29.79 -25.99 -19.14
N ALA A 225 -29.90 -26.19 -20.46
CA ALA A 225 -31.20 -26.15 -21.14
C ALA A 225 -32.04 -27.35 -20.68
N ALA A 226 -33.32 -27.11 -20.40
CA ALA A 226 -34.33 -28.16 -20.40
C ALA A 226 -34.83 -28.37 -21.83
#